data_AF-A0A3M0WIW1-F1
#
_entry.id   AF-A0A3M0WIW1-F1
#
_cell.length_a   1.000
_cell.length_b   1.000
_cell.length_c   1.000
_cell.angle_alpha   90.00
_cell.angle_beta   90.00
_cell.angle_gamma   90.00
#
_symmetry.space_group_name_H-M   'P 1'
#
loop_
_entity.id
_entity.type
_entity.pdbx_description
1 polymer ?
#
loop_
_entity_poly.entity_id
_entity_poly.type
_entity_poly.pdbx_seq_one_letter_code
_entity_poly.pdbx_strand_id
1 'polypeptide(L)'
;MTPAPRLPLAGPDQPAPALFDDPAAAVARIGEIYRNSVDFLRARFAAALAGGALEARYRATYPEVRLTTTSHAEIDSRLSFGHVTEPGTYATTLTRPDLFARYLETQIGLLIRNHGVPVEVRASDVPIPIHFAVADGEAAAMPRDGGAGFNLRDHFDVPRLEALNDDIVNGTAVRAPGAPRPLAPFTAPRIDYSLARLRHYTGTGPEDFQNFILFTNYQFYVDEFLAHARRMLGEADSGYVELVGPGGRIRAPDAPLPDPERLPQMPAWHLRRPGRDGITLINIGVGPSNAKTITDHVAVLRPHAWLMVGHCAGLRNSQRLGDYVLAHG
;
A
#
# COMPACT_ATOMS: atom_id res chain seq x y z
N MET A 1 -2.58 -38.82 15.23
CA MET A 1 -3.01 -37.77 14.30
C MET A 1 -2.77 -38.28 12.89
N THR A 2 -3.83 -38.64 12.18
CA THR A 2 -3.74 -39.03 10.76
C THR A 2 -3.22 -37.81 9.98
N PRO A 3 -2.16 -37.94 9.16
CA PRO A 3 -1.70 -36.82 8.34
C PRO A 3 -2.86 -36.38 7.45
N ALA A 4 -3.14 -35.07 7.44
CA ALA A 4 -4.16 -34.51 6.57
C ALA A 4 -3.86 -34.92 5.11
N PRO A 5 -4.87 -35.36 4.34
CA PRO A 5 -4.67 -35.75 2.96
C PRO A 5 -4.03 -34.59 2.18
N ARG A 6 -2.96 -34.87 1.43
CA ARG A 6 -2.32 -33.87 0.56
C ARG A 6 -3.24 -33.58 -0.61
N LEU A 7 -3.99 -32.48 -0.50
CA LEU A 7 -4.79 -31.96 -1.60
C LEU A 7 -3.88 -31.53 -2.77
N PRO A 8 -4.26 -31.77 -4.04
CA PRO A 8 -3.53 -31.24 -5.19
C PRO A 8 -3.49 -29.72 -5.16
N LEU A 9 -2.39 -29.13 -5.65
CA LEU A 9 -2.26 -27.67 -5.78
C LEU A 9 -2.89 -27.23 -7.10
N ALA A 10 -3.82 -26.28 -7.04
CA ALA A 10 -4.46 -25.67 -8.20
C ALA A 10 -4.16 -24.16 -8.21
N GLY A 11 -3.76 -23.62 -9.35
CA GLY A 11 -3.52 -22.19 -9.56
C GLY A 11 -4.11 -21.69 -10.88
N PRO A 12 -4.14 -20.37 -11.09
CA PRO A 12 -4.56 -19.79 -12.35
C PRO A 12 -3.52 -20.03 -13.44
N ASP A 13 -3.96 -20.03 -14.70
CA ASP A 13 -3.06 -19.88 -15.84
C ASP A 13 -2.47 -18.47 -15.83
N GLN A 14 -1.14 -18.40 -15.85
CA GLN A 14 -0.40 -17.15 -15.84
C GLN A 14 0.37 -16.97 -17.14
N PRO A 15 0.48 -15.74 -17.67
CA PRO A 15 1.29 -15.49 -18.85
C PRO A 15 2.76 -15.81 -18.55
N ALA A 16 3.47 -16.28 -19.59
CA ALA A 16 4.89 -16.55 -19.50
C ALA A 16 5.69 -15.27 -19.16
N PRO A 17 6.87 -15.40 -18.51
CA PRO A 17 7.79 -14.29 -18.32
C PRO A 17 8.07 -13.56 -19.64
N ALA A 18 8.08 -12.22 -19.60
CA ALA A 18 8.37 -11.41 -20.77
C ALA A 18 9.17 -10.16 -20.39
N LEU A 19 9.97 -9.69 -21.36
CA LEU A 19 10.77 -8.47 -21.26
C LEU A 19 10.00 -7.28 -21.85
N PHE A 20 10.14 -6.12 -21.22
CA PHE A 20 9.46 -4.89 -21.61
C PHE A 20 10.42 -3.70 -21.60
N ASP A 21 10.49 -3.01 -22.74
CA ASP A 21 11.14 -1.70 -22.90
C ASP A 21 10.14 -0.53 -22.77
N ASP A 22 8.84 -0.81 -22.85
CA ASP A 22 7.77 0.16 -22.61
C ASP A 22 7.21 0.03 -21.18
N PRO A 23 7.32 1.08 -20.34
CA PRO A 23 6.79 1.08 -18.98
C PRO A 23 5.29 0.80 -18.90
N ALA A 24 4.50 1.32 -19.85
CA ALA A 24 3.05 1.15 -19.85
C ALA A 24 2.67 -0.32 -20.11
N ALA A 25 3.31 -0.95 -21.10
CA ALA A 25 3.16 -2.38 -21.37
C ALA A 25 3.58 -3.25 -20.18
N ALA A 26 4.68 -2.91 -19.49
CA ALA A 26 5.11 -3.61 -18.29
C ALA A 26 4.04 -3.55 -17.18
N VAL A 27 3.50 -2.36 -16.90
CA VAL A 27 2.43 -2.17 -15.91
C VAL A 27 1.15 -2.89 -16.31
N ALA A 28 0.81 -2.93 -17.59
CA ALA A 28 -0.34 -3.68 -18.09
C ALA A 28 -0.18 -5.18 -17.82
N ARG A 29 1.02 -5.75 -18.05
CA ARG A 29 1.32 -7.16 -17.74
C ARG A 29 1.31 -7.45 -16.24
N ILE A 30 1.82 -6.54 -15.41
CA ILE A 30 1.72 -6.63 -13.94
C ILE A 30 0.23 -6.70 -13.53
N GLY A 31 -0.59 -5.83 -14.13
CA GLY A 31 -2.04 -5.79 -13.91
C GLY A 31 -2.75 -7.08 -14.34
N GLU A 32 -2.38 -7.66 -15.48
CA GLU A 32 -2.90 -8.93 -15.98
C GLU A 32 -2.65 -10.08 -15.01
N ILE A 33 -1.38 -10.28 -14.61
CA ILE A 33 -0.99 -11.35 -13.67
C ILE A 33 -1.74 -11.19 -12.34
N TYR A 34 -1.80 -9.97 -11.81
CA TYR A 34 -2.48 -9.69 -10.56
C TYR A 34 -3.99 -9.97 -10.63
N ARG A 35 -4.67 -9.51 -11.69
CA ARG A 35 -6.11 -9.77 -11.90
C ARG A 35 -6.39 -11.26 -12.00
N ASN A 36 -5.64 -12.00 -12.83
CA ASN A 36 -5.79 -13.46 -12.97
C ASN A 36 -5.66 -14.16 -11.60
N SER A 37 -4.69 -13.74 -10.78
CA SER A 37 -4.49 -14.28 -9.44
C SER A 37 -5.66 -13.98 -8.48
N VAL A 38 -6.09 -12.72 -8.42
CA VAL A 38 -7.17 -12.29 -7.50
C VAL A 38 -8.51 -12.88 -7.93
N ASP A 39 -8.85 -12.85 -9.21
CA ASP A 39 -10.12 -13.36 -9.73
C ASP A 39 -10.22 -14.88 -9.54
N PHE A 40 -9.13 -15.61 -9.74
CA PHE A 40 -9.07 -17.04 -9.43
C PHE A 40 -9.34 -17.32 -7.95
N LEU A 41 -8.67 -16.60 -7.05
CA LEU A 41 -8.85 -16.78 -5.61
C LEU A 41 -10.28 -16.43 -5.17
N ARG A 42 -10.85 -15.33 -5.68
CA ARG A 42 -12.23 -14.92 -5.42
C ARG A 42 -13.24 -15.96 -5.91
N ALA A 43 -13.09 -16.43 -7.14
CA ALA A 43 -13.99 -17.43 -7.71
C ALA A 43 -13.98 -18.73 -6.90
N ARG A 44 -12.80 -19.20 -6.48
CA ARG A 44 -12.68 -20.42 -5.65
C ARG A 44 -13.23 -20.21 -4.24
N PHE A 45 -13.01 -19.04 -3.65
CA PHE A 45 -13.56 -18.73 -2.33
C PHE A 45 -15.08 -18.59 -2.35
N ALA A 46 -15.65 -17.93 -3.36
CA ALA A 46 -17.10 -17.82 -3.53
C ALA A 46 -17.75 -19.20 -3.74
N ALA A 47 -17.14 -20.07 -4.55
CA ALA A 47 -17.62 -21.44 -4.73
C ALA A 47 -17.57 -22.26 -3.42
N ALA A 48 -16.54 -22.05 -2.60
CA ALA A 48 -16.43 -22.66 -1.28
C ALA A 48 -17.59 -22.26 -0.35
N LEU A 49 -17.89 -20.96 -0.29
CA LEU A 49 -18.98 -20.41 0.54
C LEU A 49 -20.36 -20.89 0.08
N ALA A 50 -20.54 -21.16 -1.22
CA ALA A 50 -21.76 -21.71 -1.77
C ALA A 50 -21.95 -23.22 -1.51
N GLY A 51 -21.07 -23.85 -0.72
CA GLY A 51 -21.13 -25.28 -0.42
C GLY A 51 -20.47 -26.18 -1.48
N GLY A 52 -19.69 -25.62 -2.39
CA GLY A 52 -18.89 -26.40 -3.34
C GLY A 52 -17.83 -27.24 -2.63
N ALA A 53 -17.62 -28.48 -3.09
CA ALA A 53 -16.57 -29.34 -2.58
C ALA A 53 -15.19 -28.73 -2.89
N LEU A 54 -14.34 -28.63 -1.86
CA LEU A 54 -12.96 -28.19 -2.01
C LEU A 54 -12.04 -29.39 -2.17
N GLU A 55 -11.72 -29.69 -3.43
CA GLU A 55 -10.93 -30.88 -3.79
C GLU A 55 -9.43 -30.59 -3.90
N ALA A 56 -9.03 -29.32 -3.78
CA ALA A 56 -7.66 -28.86 -3.98
C ALA A 56 -7.26 -27.80 -2.95
N ARG A 57 -5.96 -27.53 -2.88
CA ARG A 57 -5.40 -26.30 -2.31
C ARG A 57 -5.28 -25.27 -3.44
N TYR A 58 -5.95 -24.15 -3.30
CA TYR A 58 -5.96 -23.07 -4.28
C TYR A 58 -4.91 -22.02 -3.93
N ARG A 59 -3.97 -21.80 -4.86
CA ARG A 59 -2.87 -20.84 -4.71
C ARG A 59 -2.75 -19.98 -5.97
N ALA A 60 -2.67 -18.69 -5.76
CA ALA A 60 -2.23 -17.74 -6.77
C ALA A 60 -1.11 -16.87 -6.19
N THR A 61 -0.29 -16.29 -7.06
CA THR A 61 0.91 -15.55 -6.65
C THR A 61 0.88 -14.10 -7.11
N TYR A 62 1.65 -13.26 -6.44
CA TYR A 62 1.84 -11.87 -6.85
C TYR A 62 2.62 -11.78 -8.16
N PRO A 63 2.42 -10.74 -8.98
CA PRO A 63 3.39 -10.38 -10.01
C PRO A 63 4.74 -10.00 -9.41
N GLU A 64 5.81 -10.22 -10.17
CA GLU A 64 7.17 -9.80 -9.88
C GLU A 64 7.76 -9.05 -11.07
N VAL A 65 8.51 -8.00 -10.77
CA VAL A 65 9.33 -7.28 -11.74
C VAL A 65 10.80 -7.48 -11.41
N ARG A 66 11.63 -7.72 -12.43
CA ARG A 66 13.08 -7.86 -12.32
C ARG A 66 13.82 -6.91 -13.24
N LEU A 67 14.97 -6.45 -12.76
CA LEU A 67 15.96 -5.70 -13.51
C LEU A 67 17.29 -6.42 -13.39
N THR A 68 17.93 -6.76 -14.51
CA THR A 68 19.28 -7.33 -14.51
C THR A 68 20.19 -6.36 -15.25
N THR A 69 21.17 -5.81 -14.54
CA THR A 69 22.20 -4.94 -15.12
C THR A 69 23.57 -5.60 -14.98
N THR A 70 24.38 -5.49 -16.03
CA THR A 70 25.76 -6.02 -16.07
C THR A 70 26.81 -4.94 -15.97
N SER A 71 26.40 -3.67 -15.97
CA SER A 71 27.31 -2.52 -16.03
C SER A 71 27.25 -1.67 -14.76
N HIS A 72 28.38 -1.05 -14.42
CA HIS A 72 28.47 0.01 -13.41
C HIS A 72 28.23 1.37 -14.06
N ALA A 73 27.27 1.49 -14.99
CA ALA A 73 27.06 2.72 -15.75
C ALA A 73 27.02 3.94 -14.81
N GLU A 74 27.73 5.01 -15.17
CA GLU A 74 27.60 6.30 -14.48
C GLU A 74 26.22 6.85 -14.81
N ILE A 75 25.30 6.69 -13.87
CA ILE A 75 23.92 7.14 -14.03
C ILE A 75 23.90 8.64 -13.71
N ASP A 76 23.81 9.47 -14.75
CA ASP A 76 23.59 10.91 -14.61
C ASP A 76 22.11 11.19 -14.24
N SER A 77 21.74 10.78 -13.03
CA SER A 77 20.41 11.04 -12.48
C SER A 77 20.50 12.17 -11.46
N ARG A 78 19.96 13.34 -11.82
CA ARG A 78 19.64 14.41 -10.86
C ARG A 78 18.60 13.99 -9.82
N LEU A 79 17.92 12.86 -10.01
CA LEU A 79 17.00 12.27 -9.05
C LEU A 79 17.73 11.33 -8.10
N SER A 80 17.40 11.40 -6.81
CA SER A 80 17.91 10.50 -5.76
C SER A 80 17.33 9.08 -5.82
N PHE A 81 16.53 8.75 -6.83
CA PHE A 81 15.84 7.47 -7.00
C PHE A 81 15.77 7.06 -8.49
N GLY A 82 15.17 5.90 -8.76
CA GLY A 82 14.98 5.40 -10.13
C GLY A 82 16.23 4.76 -10.74
N HIS A 83 17.17 4.32 -9.92
CA HIS A 83 18.39 3.65 -10.37
C HIS A 83 18.87 2.61 -9.35
N VAL A 84 19.84 1.78 -9.76
CA VAL A 84 20.53 0.81 -8.91
C VAL A 84 22.03 1.00 -9.06
N THR A 85 22.80 0.72 -8.01
CA THR A 85 24.22 1.12 -7.93
C THR A 85 25.22 0.09 -8.47
N GLU A 86 24.86 -1.19 -8.45
CA GLU A 86 25.80 -2.29 -8.73
C GLU A 86 25.23 -3.24 -9.80
N PRO A 87 26.09 -3.87 -10.63
CA PRO A 87 25.69 -4.97 -11.49
C PRO A 87 25.08 -6.13 -10.70
N GLY A 88 24.00 -6.69 -11.24
CA GLY A 88 23.30 -7.83 -10.67
C GLY A 88 21.82 -7.80 -10.99
N THR A 89 21.10 -8.79 -10.46
CA THR A 89 19.65 -8.90 -10.59
C THR A 89 18.97 -8.31 -9.37
N TYR A 90 18.00 -7.45 -9.60
CA TYR A 90 17.12 -6.86 -8.63
C TYR A 90 15.68 -7.30 -8.90
N ALA A 91 14.91 -7.63 -7.88
CA ALA A 91 13.53 -8.05 -8.02
C ALA A 91 12.65 -7.48 -6.91
N THR A 92 11.36 -7.34 -7.20
CA THR A 92 10.36 -7.10 -6.17
C THR A 92 9.00 -7.67 -6.60
N THR A 93 8.22 -8.10 -5.62
CA THR A 93 6.81 -8.47 -5.81
C THR A 93 5.93 -7.23 -5.73
N LEU A 94 4.85 -7.21 -6.51
CA LEU A 94 3.95 -6.07 -6.63
C LEU A 94 2.51 -6.47 -6.28
N THR A 95 1.75 -5.55 -5.72
CA THR A 95 0.31 -5.69 -5.44
C THR A 95 -0.41 -4.41 -5.85
N ARG A 96 -1.75 -4.47 -5.95
CA ARG A 96 -2.61 -3.32 -6.23
C ARG A 96 -2.11 -2.43 -7.39
N PRO A 97 -1.84 -3.00 -8.58
CA PRO A 97 -1.42 -2.20 -9.74
C PRO A 97 -2.46 -1.14 -10.12
N ASP A 98 -3.74 -1.33 -9.77
CA ASP A 98 -4.78 -0.31 -9.86
C ASP A 98 -4.48 0.94 -9.02
N LEU A 99 -3.93 0.75 -7.81
CA LEU A 99 -3.57 1.84 -6.89
C LEU A 99 -2.25 2.51 -7.29
N PHE A 100 -1.29 1.71 -7.74
CA PHE A 100 0.10 2.13 -7.96
C PHE A 100 0.48 2.34 -9.43
N ALA A 101 -0.44 2.22 -10.40
CA ALA A 101 -0.14 2.28 -11.83
C ALA A 101 0.82 3.41 -12.22
N ARG A 102 0.47 4.65 -11.85
CA ARG A 102 1.30 5.84 -12.15
C ARG A 102 2.69 5.79 -11.51
N TYR A 103 2.76 5.34 -10.26
CA TYR A 103 4.02 5.18 -9.55
C TYR A 103 4.89 4.13 -10.25
N LEU A 104 4.33 2.96 -10.57
CA LEU A 104 5.04 1.88 -11.25
C LEU A 104 5.51 2.28 -12.64
N GLU A 105 4.67 2.93 -13.44
CA GLU A 105 5.03 3.41 -14.78
C GLU A 105 6.20 4.42 -14.71
N THR A 106 6.14 5.35 -13.76
CA THR A 106 7.21 6.33 -13.53
C THR A 106 8.52 5.64 -13.13
N GLN A 107 8.48 4.72 -12.16
CA GLN A 107 9.68 4.04 -11.66
C GLN A 107 10.28 3.10 -12.70
N ILE A 108 9.46 2.28 -13.38
CA ILE A 108 9.92 1.40 -14.45
C ILE A 108 10.52 2.22 -15.59
N GLY A 109 9.88 3.34 -15.97
CA GLY A 109 10.42 4.26 -16.97
C GLY A 109 11.77 4.86 -16.57
N LEU A 110 11.98 5.19 -15.30
CA LEU A 110 13.29 5.64 -14.83
C LEU A 110 14.33 4.52 -14.90
N LEU A 111 13.99 3.29 -14.49
CA LEU A 111 14.91 2.16 -14.55
C LEU A 111 15.35 1.84 -15.99
N ILE A 112 14.40 1.77 -16.92
CA ILE A 112 14.70 1.49 -18.34
C ILE A 112 15.57 2.60 -18.91
N ARG A 113 15.23 3.88 -18.67
CA ARG A 113 16.01 5.02 -19.18
C ARG A 113 17.42 5.09 -18.60
N ASN A 114 17.57 4.84 -17.30
CA ASN A 114 18.85 5.01 -16.61
C ASN A 114 19.81 3.84 -16.85
N HIS A 115 19.29 2.62 -17.08
CA HIS A 115 20.11 1.42 -17.27
C HIS A 115 20.20 0.94 -18.71
N GLY A 116 19.31 1.39 -19.59
CA GLY A 116 19.28 0.98 -21.00
C GLY A 116 18.96 -0.50 -21.21
N VAL A 117 18.27 -1.13 -20.26
CA VAL A 117 17.88 -2.54 -20.30
C VAL A 117 16.38 -2.70 -20.02
N PRO A 118 15.71 -3.70 -20.63
CA PRO A 118 14.32 -3.99 -20.35
C PRO A 118 14.12 -4.50 -18.91
N VAL A 119 12.89 -4.37 -18.42
CA VAL A 119 12.45 -5.06 -17.20
C VAL A 119 11.78 -6.38 -17.56
N GLU A 120 12.01 -7.43 -16.77
CA GLU A 120 11.27 -8.68 -16.87
C GLU A 120 10.05 -8.63 -15.96
N VAL A 121 8.87 -9.01 -16.47
CA VAL A 121 7.66 -9.19 -15.66
C VAL A 121 7.20 -10.65 -15.74
N ARG A 122 6.92 -11.24 -14.58
CA ARG A 122 6.52 -12.64 -14.43
C ARG A 122 5.60 -12.85 -13.22
N ALA A 123 4.96 -14.01 -13.13
CA ALA A 123 4.40 -14.48 -11.87
C ALA A 123 5.54 -14.82 -10.89
N SER A 124 5.38 -14.39 -9.64
CA SER A 124 6.32 -14.71 -8.55
C SER A 124 6.00 -16.08 -7.96
N ASP A 125 6.84 -16.50 -7.00
CA ASP A 125 6.59 -17.67 -6.15
C ASP A 125 5.93 -17.29 -4.81
N VAL A 126 5.61 -16.01 -4.61
CA VAL A 126 5.04 -15.48 -3.36
C VAL A 126 3.51 -15.55 -3.44
N PRO A 127 2.86 -16.37 -2.59
CA PRO A 127 1.41 -16.52 -2.65
C PRO A 127 0.69 -15.27 -2.15
N ILE A 128 -0.48 -14.99 -2.74
CA ILE A 128 -1.41 -13.96 -2.26
C ILE A 128 -2.28 -14.58 -1.16
N PRO A 129 -2.22 -14.08 0.09
CA PRO A 129 -3.17 -14.47 1.11
C PRO A 129 -4.60 -14.16 0.69
N ILE A 130 -5.52 -15.11 0.86
CA ILE A 130 -6.92 -14.95 0.45
C ILE A 130 -7.59 -13.71 1.06
N HIS A 131 -7.18 -13.34 2.28
CA HIS A 131 -7.65 -12.16 3.02
C HIS A 131 -7.41 -10.84 2.28
N PHE A 132 -6.40 -10.78 1.41
CA PHE A 132 -6.07 -9.59 0.61
C PHE A 132 -6.65 -9.67 -0.81
N ALA A 133 -7.07 -10.86 -1.25
CA ALA A 133 -7.73 -11.02 -2.54
C ALA A 133 -9.23 -10.69 -2.48
N VAL A 134 -9.93 -11.06 -1.40
CA VAL A 134 -11.38 -10.81 -1.27
C VAL A 134 -11.70 -9.33 -1.04
N ALA A 135 -12.84 -8.85 -1.55
CA ALA A 135 -13.29 -7.47 -1.32
C ALA A 135 -13.74 -7.27 0.13
N ASP A 136 -13.75 -6.04 0.64
CA ASP A 136 -14.01 -5.76 2.06
C ASP A 136 -15.36 -6.26 2.57
N GLY A 137 -16.40 -6.22 1.73
CA GLY A 137 -17.72 -6.77 2.08
C GLY A 137 -17.71 -8.29 2.25
N GLU A 138 -16.86 -9.00 1.49
CA GLU A 138 -16.70 -10.46 1.56
C GLU A 138 -15.71 -10.86 2.66
N ALA A 139 -14.74 -9.99 2.99
CA ALA A 139 -13.84 -10.15 4.13
C ALA A 139 -14.60 -10.19 5.46
N ALA A 140 -15.68 -9.40 5.59
CA ALA A 140 -16.57 -9.45 6.75
C ALA A 140 -17.32 -10.79 6.88
N ALA A 141 -17.57 -11.45 5.74
CA ALA A 141 -18.16 -12.79 5.68
C ALA A 141 -17.11 -13.91 5.82
N MET A 142 -15.81 -13.59 6.02
CA MET A 142 -14.81 -14.63 6.22
C MET A 142 -15.11 -15.44 7.48
N PRO A 143 -15.14 -16.77 7.36
CA PRO A 143 -15.39 -17.64 8.51
C PRO A 143 -14.25 -17.47 9.51
N ARG A 144 -14.57 -16.99 10.71
CA ARG A 144 -13.64 -17.08 11.85
C ARG A 144 -13.66 -18.53 12.30
N ASP A 145 -12.58 -19.26 12.03
CA ASP A 145 -12.31 -20.66 12.36
C ASP A 145 -13.56 -21.56 12.58
N GLY A 146 -13.89 -22.37 11.57
CA GLY A 146 -14.89 -23.45 11.68
C GLY A 146 -16.32 -23.11 11.27
N GLY A 147 -16.64 -21.83 10.99
CA GLY A 147 -18.00 -21.39 10.68
C GLY A 147 -18.57 -21.77 9.30
N ALA A 148 -17.73 -22.16 8.32
CA ALA A 148 -18.17 -22.43 6.94
C ALA A 148 -18.01 -23.89 6.48
N GLY A 149 -17.81 -24.83 7.41
CA GLY A 149 -17.70 -26.26 7.07
C GLY A 149 -16.39 -26.67 6.40
N PHE A 150 -15.44 -25.74 6.18
CA PHE A 150 -14.09 -26.04 5.73
C PHE A 150 -13.04 -25.19 6.48
N ASN A 151 -11.80 -25.67 6.51
CA ASN A 151 -10.68 -24.94 7.10
C ASN A 151 -9.98 -24.09 6.03
N LEU A 152 -9.98 -22.77 6.22
CA LEU A 152 -9.37 -21.83 5.27
C LEU A 152 -7.87 -22.09 5.04
N ARG A 153 -7.14 -22.51 6.08
CA ARG A 153 -5.69 -22.76 6.01
C ARG A 153 -5.34 -24.03 5.23
N ASP A 154 -6.26 -24.98 5.15
CA ASP A 154 -6.04 -26.22 4.41
C ASP A 154 -6.16 -25.98 2.90
N HIS A 155 -7.10 -25.11 2.50
CA HIS A 155 -7.42 -24.85 1.10
C HIS A 155 -6.82 -23.57 0.50
N PHE A 156 -6.49 -22.58 1.31
CA PHE A 156 -5.99 -21.28 0.83
C PHE A 156 -4.73 -20.84 1.58
N ASP A 157 -3.99 -19.90 0.98
CA ASP A 157 -2.89 -19.23 1.65
C ASP A 157 -3.39 -18.11 2.56
N VAL A 158 -2.78 -18.02 3.75
CA VAL A 158 -3.11 -17.03 4.78
C VAL A 158 -1.88 -16.19 5.11
N PRO A 159 -2.04 -14.98 5.68
CA PRO A 159 -0.91 -14.12 5.99
C PRO A 159 0.09 -14.81 6.92
N ARG A 160 1.38 -14.73 6.57
CA ARG A 160 2.49 -15.25 7.38
C ARG A 160 3.27 -14.10 7.97
N LEU A 161 3.41 -14.08 9.30
CA LEU A 161 4.11 -13.02 10.03
C LEU A 161 5.53 -12.81 9.51
N GLU A 162 6.25 -13.90 9.22
CA GLU A 162 7.62 -13.83 8.70
C GLU A 162 7.74 -13.04 7.38
N ALA A 163 6.70 -13.01 6.55
CA ALA A 163 6.69 -12.31 5.27
C ALA A 163 6.24 -10.84 5.37
N LEU A 164 5.83 -10.39 6.56
CA LEU A 164 5.29 -9.05 6.83
C LEU A 164 6.30 -8.20 7.62
N ASN A 165 7.56 -8.21 7.20
CA ASN A 165 8.67 -7.53 7.89
C ASN A 165 9.12 -6.26 7.17
N ASP A 166 9.99 -5.50 7.84
CA ASP A 166 10.61 -4.26 7.37
C ASP A 166 12.12 -4.44 7.12
N ASP A 167 12.58 -5.68 6.88
CA ASP A 167 14.01 -6.00 6.84
C ASP A 167 14.77 -5.25 5.73
N ILE A 168 14.10 -4.97 4.61
CA ILE A 168 14.69 -4.23 3.49
C ILE A 168 14.96 -2.78 3.90
N VAL A 169 13.95 -2.08 4.45
CA VAL A 169 14.07 -0.67 4.85
C VAL A 169 14.95 -0.48 6.09
N ASN A 170 15.01 -1.48 6.97
CA ASN A 170 15.90 -1.48 8.13
C ASN A 170 17.34 -1.85 7.79
N GLY A 171 17.61 -2.31 6.55
CA GLY A 171 18.94 -2.78 6.15
C GLY A 171 19.37 -4.11 6.79
N THR A 172 18.43 -4.87 7.34
CA THR A 172 18.66 -6.16 8.02
C THR A 172 18.36 -7.38 7.14
N ALA A 173 17.92 -7.16 5.90
CA ALA A 173 17.55 -8.24 4.98
C ALA A 173 18.74 -9.17 4.65
N VAL A 174 18.68 -10.40 5.15
CA VAL A 174 19.63 -11.47 4.82
C VAL A 174 19.18 -12.15 3.53
N ARG A 175 20.09 -12.23 2.55
CA ARG A 175 19.82 -12.84 1.24
C ARG A 175 20.51 -14.19 1.10
N ALA A 176 19.83 -15.16 0.52
CA ALA A 176 20.48 -16.39 0.08
C ALA A 176 21.50 -16.09 -1.04
N PRO A 177 22.61 -16.84 -1.13
CA PRO A 177 23.56 -16.71 -2.25
C PRO A 177 22.84 -16.84 -3.59
N GLY A 178 23.06 -15.88 -4.49
CA GLY A 178 22.45 -15.84 -5.82
C GLY A 178 21.00 -15.36 -5.87
N ALA A 179 20.37 -15.05 -4.74
CA ALA A 179 19.04 -14.45 -4.73
C ALA A 179 19.08 -13.00 -5.27
N PRO A 180 18.05 -12.56 -6.03
CA PRO A 180 17.93 -11.18 -6.46
C PRO A 180 17.98 -10.20 -5.28
N ARG A 181 18.49 -9.01 -5.54
CA ARG A 181 18.51 -7.91 -4.58
C ARG A 181 17.15 -7.19 -4.56
N PRO A 182 16.76 -6.52 -3.45
CA PRO A 182 15.52 -5.77 -3.42
C PRO A 182 15.50 -4.64 -4.44
N LEU A 183 14.49 -4.62 -5.33
CA LEU A 183 14.26 -3.52 -6.26
C LEU A 183 13.36 -2.41 -5.68
N ALA A 184 12.62 -2.73 -4.62
CA ALA A 184 11.73 -1.81 -3.92
C ALA A 184 11.87 -1.98 -2.40
N PRO A 185 11.51 -0.96 -1.61
CA PRO A 185 11.62 -1.00 -0.15
C PRO A 185 10.63 -1.97 0.51
N PHE A 186 9.51 -2.28 -0.13
CA PHE A 186 8.46 -3.13 0.43
C PHE A 186 8.05 -4.22 -0.56
N THR A 187 7.80 -5.42 -0.03
CA THR A 187 7.25 -6.55 -0.79
C THR A 187 5.73 -6.46 -0.88
N ALA A 188 5.12 -7.15 -1.84
CA ALA A 188 3.67 -7.16 -2.02
C ALA A 188 2.88 -7.56 -0.76
N PRO A 189 3.22 -8.64 -0.01
CA PRO A 189 2.53 -8.98 1.23
C PRO A 189 2.61 -7.86 2.28
N ARG A 190 3.78 -7.20 2.41
CA ARG A 190 4.00 -6.12 3.36
C ARG A 190 3.20 -4.87 3.00
N ILE A 191 3.00 -4.60 1.71
CA ILE A 191 2.13 -3.53 1.20
C ILE A 191 0.67 -3.87 1.54
N ASP A 192 0.15 -5.03 1.14
CA ASP A 192 -1.25 -5.41 1.38
C ASP A 192 -1.62 -5.36 2.86
N TYR A 193 -0.74 -5.85 3.74
CA TYR A 193 -0.92 -5.76 5.18
C TYR A 193 -1.09 -4.31 5.64
N SER A 194 -0.27 -3.39 5.14
CA SER A 194 -0.41 -1.97 5.49
C SER A 194 -1.63 -1.31 4.92
N LEU A 195 -2.02 -1.65 3.69
CA LEU A 195 -3.24 -1.10 3.10
C LEU A 195 -4.47 -1.50 3.94
N ALA A 196 -4.52 -2.75 4.40
CA ALA A 196 -5.57 -3.22 5.31
C ALA A 196 -5.52 -2.51 6.68
N ARG A 197 -4.32 -2.29 7.23
CA ARG A 197 -4.14 -1.59 8.51
C ARG A 197 -4.44 -0.10 8.43
N LEU A 198 -4.11 0.58 7.33
CA LEU A 198 -4.47 1.98 7.11
C LEU A 198 -5.98 2.15 7.24
N ARG A 199 -6.76 1.36 6.49
CA ARG A 199 -8.22 1.42 6.58
C ARG A 199 -8.73 1.21 8.01
N HIS A 200 -8.18 0.24 8.72
CA HIS A 200 -8.56 -0.03 10.11
C HIS A 200 -8.25 1.14 11.05
N TYR A 201 -7.06 1.74 10.95
CA TYR A 201 -6.62 2.80 11.85
C TYR A 201 -7.18 4.18 11.50
N THR A 202 -7.47 4.43 10.22
CA THR A 202 -7.88 5.76 9.74
C THR A 202 -9.35 5.87 9.38
N GLY A 203 -10.05 4.74 9.20
CA GLY A 203 -11.45 4.71 8.78
C GLY A 203 -11.66 5.13 7.32
N THR A 204 -10.59 5.23 6.53
CA THR A 204 -10.62 5.67 5.13
C THR A 204 -9.88 4.71 4.21
N GLY A 205 -10.22 4.70 2.92
CA GLY A 205 -9.57 3.80 1.96
C GLY A 205 -8.16 4.27 1.59
N PRO A 206 -7.21 3.35 1.31
CA PRO A 206 -5.89 3.72 0.80
C PRO A 206 -5.96 4.52 -0.51
N GLU A 207 -7.01 4.31 -1.31
CA GLU A 207 -7.28 5.06 -2.53
C GLU A 207 -7.48 6.56 -2.30
N ASP A 208 -7.87 6.99 -1.09
CA ASP A 208 -8.12 8.39 -0.76
C ASP A 208 -6.87 9.14 -0.30
N PHE A 209 -5.79 8.43 0.06
CA PHE A 209 -4.55 9.07 0.52
C PHE A 209 -3.86 9.89 -0.58
N GLN A 210 -3.48 11.11 -0.22
CA GLN A 210 -2.71 12.04 -1.04
C GLN A 210 -1.21 11.95 -0.76
N ASN A 211 -0.39 12.49 -1.64
CA ASN A 211 1.08 12.43 -1.56
C ASN A 211 1.68 13.34 -0.48
N PHE A 212 0.93 14.35 -0.02
CA PHE A 212 1.34 15.27 1.03
C PHE A 212 0.56 14.98 2.32
N ILE A 213 1.27 14.53 3.35
CA ILE A 213 0.66 14.10 4.62
C ILE A 213 0.95 15.11 5.72
N LEU A 214 -0.06 15.46 6.51
CA LEU A 214 0.05 16.20 7.75
C LEU A 214 -0.30 15.26 8.90
N PHE A 215 0.56 15.17 9.90
CA PHE A 215 0.26 14.52 11.17
C PHE A 215 -0.07 15.58 12.21
N THR A 216 -1.07 15.31 13.04
CA THR A 216 -1.38 16.16 14.20
C THR A 216 -1.67 15.34 15.44
N ASN A 217 -1.41 15.92 16.61
CA ASN A 217 -1.75 15.36 17.92
C ASN A 217 -2.92 16.09 18.59
N TYR A 218 -3.58 17.03 17.89
CA TYR A 218 -4.54 17.93 18.50
C TYR A 218 -5.79 18.15 17.63
N GLN A 219 -6.97 18.00 18.23
CA GLN A 219 -8.25 18.08 17.53
C GLN A 219 -8.48 19.44 16.86
N PHE A 220 -7.98 20.53 17.45
CA PHE A 220 -8.08 21.86 16.86
C PHE A 220 -7.60 21.93 15.41
N TYR A 221 -6.48 21.26 15.08
CA TYR A 221 -5.96 21.25 13.71
C TYR A 221 -6.86 20.47 12.74
N VAL A 222 -7.62 19.49 13.24
CA VAL A 222 -8.63 18.78 12.43
C VAL A 222 -9.76 19.72 12.07
N ASP A 223 -10.28 20.46 13.06
CA ASP A 223 -11.40 21.39 12.85
C ASP A 223 -11.02 22.50 11.86
N GLU A 224 -9.81 23.08 12.01
CA GLU A 224 -9.25 24.07 11.08
C GLU A 224 -9.00 23.50 9.68
N PHE A 225 -8.50 22.26 9.58
CA PHE A 225 -8.31 21.60 8.30
C PHE A 225 -9.65 21.36 7.58
N LEU A 226 -10.69 20.94 8.32
CA LEU A 226 -12.03 20.75 7.76
C LEU A 226 -12.63 22.08 7.28
N ALA A 227 -12.48 23.16 8.05
CA ALA A 227 -12.90 24.49 7.63
C ALA A 227 -12.15 24.96 6.37
N HIS A 228 -10.83 24.77 6.32
CA HIS A 228 -10.01 25.06 5.15
C HIS A 228 -10.45 24.22 3.93
N ALA A 229 -10.64 22.92 4.10
CA ALA A 229 -11.08 22.01 3.06
C ALA A 229 -12.43 22.42 2.46
N ARG A 230 -13.40 22.80 3.29
CA ARG A 230 -14.69 23.32 2.82
C ARG A 230 -14.53 24.58 2.00
N ARG A 231 -13.72 25.54 2.47
CA ARG A 231 -13.43 26.75 1.70
C ARG A 231 -12.81 26.43 0.34
N MET A 232 -11.83 25.52 0.30
CA MET A 232 -11.19 25.07 -0.94
C MET A 232 -12.18 24.42 -1.92
N LEU A 233 -13.15 23.64 -1.44
CA LEU A 233 -14.18 23.06 -2.31
C LEU A 233 -15.14 24.11 -2.91
N GLY A 234 -15.26 25.29 -2.28
CA GLY A 234 -16.05 26.41 -2.80
C GLY A 234 -15.30 27.31 -3.79
N GLU A 235 -13.97 27.19 -3.86
CA GLU A 235 -13.12 28.01 -4.73
C GLU A 235 -12.89 27.30 -6.08
N ALA A 236 -13.40 27.88 -7.18
CA ALA A 236 -13.37 27.27 -8.51
C ALA A 236 -11.96 26.92 -9.01
N ASP A 237 -10.96 27.75 -8.69
CA ASP A 237 -9.58 27.59 -9.16
C ASP A 237 -8.69 26.80 -8.19
N SER A 238 -9.25 26.27 -7.10
CA SER A 238 -8.47 25.58 -6.07
C SER A 238 -7.94 24.21 -6.53
N GLY A 239 -8.53 23.60 -7.55
CA GLY A 239 -8.19 22.25 -8.03
C GLY A 239 -8.53 21.10 -7.07
N TYR A 240 -9.11 21.39 -5.89
CA TYR A 240 -9.61 20.38 -4.96
C TYR A 240 -11.01 19.94 -5.34
N VAL A 241 -11.25 18.62 -5.32
CA VAL A 241 -12.46 18.04 -5.92
C VAL A 241 -13.35 17.30 -4.93
N GLU A 242 -12.80 16.89 -3.79
CA GLU A 242 -13.52 16.08 -2.81
C GLU A 242 -12.83 16.16 -1.45
N LEU A 243 -13.61 16.22 -0.38
CA LEU A 243 -13.15 15.97 0.98
C LEU A 243 -13.67 14.61 1.43
N VAL A 244 -12.77 13.73 1.83
CA VAL A 244 -13.08 12.40 2.37
C VAL A 244 -12.67 12.35 3.84
N GLY A 245 -13.51 11.79 4.70
CA GLY A 245 -13.21 11.51 6.09
C GLY A 245 -13.78 10.16 6.52
N PRO A 246 -13.62 9.76 7.79
CA PRO A 246 -14.01 8.42 8.25
C PRO A 246 -15.52 8.14 8.14
N GLY A 247 -16.36 9.19 8.17
CA GLY A 247 -17.82 9.04 8.06
C GLY A 247 -18.36 9.20 6.65
N GLY A 248 -17.56 9.61 5.65
CA GLY A 248 -18.04 9.75 4.29
C GLY A 248 -17.23 10.72 3.43
N ARG A 249 -17.87 11.24 2.38
CA ARG A 249 -17.26 12.14 1.40
C ARG A 249 -18.20 13.25 1.00
N ILE A 250 -17.66 14.43 0.72
CA ILE A 250 -18.40 15.59 0.20
C ILE A 250 -17.64 16.24 -0.96
N ARG A 251 -18.38 16.89 -1.86
CA ARG A 251 -17.83 17.69 -2.98
C ARG A 251 -18.25 19.15 -2.95
N ALA A 252 -19.39 19.45 -2.32
CA ALA A 252 -19.85 20.82 -2.13
C ALA A 252 -19.35 21.36 -0.77
N PRO A 253 -19.01 22.66 -0.69
CA PRO A 253 -18.46 23.27 0.51
C PRO A 253 -19.40 23.23 1.72
N ASP A 254 -20.71 23.29 1.48
CA ASP A 254 -21.79 23.33 2.47
C ASP A 254 -22.42 21.95 2.74
N ALA A 255 -22.06 20.92 1.98
CA ALA A 255 -22.60 19.58 2.18
C ALA A 255 -22.20 19.02 3.57
N PRO A 256 -23.15 18.39 4.31
CA PRO A 256 -22.84 17.78 5.58
C PRO A 256 -21.88 16.60 5.37
N LEU A 257 -20.75 16.60 6.07
CA LEU A 257 -19.88 15.43 6.13
C LEU A 257 -20.45 14.52 7.22
N PRO A 258 -20.88 13.28 6.94
CA PRO A 258 -21.47 12.44 7.96
C PRO A 258 -20.46 12.12 9.06
N ASP A 259 -20.94 12.07 10.30
CA ASP A 259 -20.13 11.61 11.43
C ASP A 259 -20.03 10.07 11.40
N PRO A 260 -18.85 9.50 11.65
CA PRO A 260 -18.71 8.06 11.78
C PRO A 260 -19.40 7.58 13.07
N GLU A 261 -20.03 6.40 13.01
CA GLU A 261 -20.64 5.75 14.20
C GLU A 261 -19.60 5.55 15.33
N ARG A 262 -18.36 5.24 14.95
CA ARG A 262 -17.23 5.17 15.86
C ARG A 262 -15.98 5.72 15.18
N LEU A 263 -15.33 6.68 15.84
CA LEU A 263 -14.04 7.17 15.38
C LEU A 263 -12.97 6.06 15.49
N PRO A 264 -12.15 5.87 14.45
CA PRO A 264 -11.02 4.96 14.50
C PRO A 264 -9.91 5.57 15.37
N GLN A 265 -8.85 4.79 15.64
CA GLN A 265 -7.78 5.20 16.56
C GLN A 265 -7.01 6.43 16.07
N MET A 266 -6.77 6.53 14.76
CA MET A 266 -5.98 7.59 14.13
C MET A 266 -6.72 8.12 12.89
N PRO A 267 -7.86 8.83 13.06
CA PRO A 267 -8.73 9.21 11.95
C PRO A 267 -7.99 10.09 10.94
N ALA A 268 -8.30 9.87 9.66
CA ALA A 268 -7.72 10.63 8.57
C ALA A 268 -8.78 11.35 7.74
N TRP A 269 -8.40 12.51 7.22
CA TRP A 269 -9.18 13.30 6.27
C TRP A 269 -8.33 13.62 5.05
N HIS A 270 -8.93 13.53 3.87
CA HIS A 270 -8.26 13.66 2.59
C HIS A 270 -8.94 14.75 1.80
N LEU A 271 -8.25 15.87 1.61
CA LEU A 271 -8.64 16.92 0.69
C LEU A 271 -8.01 16.59 -0.67
N ARG A 272 -8.81 15.97 -1.55
CA ARG A 272 -8.32 15.29 -2.75
C ARG A 272 -8.13 16.25 -3.91
N ARG A 273 -7.03 16.03 -4.65
CA ARG A 273 -6.83 16.55 -6.01
C ARG A 273 -6.62 15.40 -6.99
N PRO A 274 -6.90 15.60 -8.28
CA PRO A 274 -6.48 14.65 -9.32
C PRO A 274 -5.00 14.29 -9.17
N GLY A 275 -4.67 13.03 -9.38
CA GLY A 275 -3.27 12.58 -9.33
C GLY A 275 -2.65 12.40 -7.94
N ARG A 276 -3.44 12.51 -6.86
CA ARG A 276 -2.99 12.44 -5.46
C ARG A 276 -2.17 13.65 -4.99
N ASP A 277 -2.28 14.78 -5.68
CA ASP A 277 -1.55 16.02 -5.34
C ASP A 277 -2.30 16.88 -4.29
N GLY A 278 -3.25 16.29 -3.57
CA GLY A 278 -3.96 16.94 -2.47
C GLY A 278 -3.24 16.80 -1.14
N ILE A 279 -3.98 16.96 -0.05
CA ILE A 279 -3.44 16.87 1.32
C ILE A 279 -4.23 15.82 2.11
N THR A 280 -3.52 14.94 2.82
CA THR A 280 -4.09 14.07 3.85
C THR A 280 -3.71 14.61 5.22
N LEU A 281 -4.67 14.83 6.10
CA LEU A 281 -4.44 15.04 7.53
C LEU A 281 -4.72 13.75 8.29
N ILE A 282 -3.85 13.37 9.22
CA ILE A 282 -4.05 12.22 10.12
C ILE A 282 -3.88 12.71 11.55
N ASN A 283 -4.93 12.58 12.35
CA ASN A 283 -4.83 12.80 13.79
C ASN A 283 -4.26 11.53 14.43
N ILE A 284 -2.97 11.55 14.78
CA ILE A 284 -2.25 10.41 15.35
C ILE A 284 -2.48 10.27 16.87
N GLY A 285 -3.17 11.24 17.48
CA GLY A 285 -3.29 11.36 18.92
C GLY A 285 -1.93 11.60 19.58
N VAL A 286 -1.75 11.06 20.78
CA VAL A 286 -0.53 11.25 21.57
C VAL A 286 0.20 9.92 21.76
N GLY A 287 1.51 9.94 21.59
CA GLY A 287 2.40 8.85 21.96
C GLY A 287 3.23 8.31 20.80
N PRO A 288 4.49 7.92 21.06
CA PRO A 288 5.41 7.44 20.02
C PRO A 288 4.94 6.14 19.36
N SER A 289 4.18 5.30 20.08
CA SER A 289 3.66 4.04 19.54
C SER A 289 2.67 4.27 18.39
N ASN A 290 1.78 5.25 18.50
CA ASN A 290 0.85 5.62 17.43
C ASN A 290 1.62 6.21 16.24
N ALA A 291 2.55 7.13 16.52
CA ALA A 291 3.39 7.75 15.50
C ALA A 291 4.15 6.69 14.69
N LYS A 292 4.80 5.73 15.35
CA LYS A 292 5.47 4.60 14.68
C LYS A 292 4.47 3.80 13.83
N THR A 293 3.38 3.36 14.44
CA THR A 293 2.39 2.47 13.80
C THR A 293 1.84 3.08 12.51
N ILE A 294 1.43 4.34 12.54
CA ILE A 294 0.89 4.98 11.34
C ILE A 294 1.98 5.19 10.28
N THR A 295 3.20 5.58 10.67
CA THR A 295 4.30 5.79 9.71
C THR A 295 4.71 4.50 9.01
N ASP A 296 4.72 3.36 9.72
CA ASP A 296 5.02 2.03 9.15
C ASP A 296 4.05 1.68 8.02
N HIS A 297 2.80 2.14 8.13
CA HIS A 297 1.74 1.83 7.17
C HIS A 297 1.64 2.87 6.06
N VAL A 298 1.76 4.17 6.37
CA VAL A 298 1.74 5.25 5.37
C VAL A 298 2.94 5.16 4.43
N ALA A 299 4.09 4.67 4.91
CA ALA A 299 5.31 4.58 4.09
C ALA A 299 5.14 3.73 2.82
N VAL A 300 4.26 2.72 2.82
CA VAL A 300 4.05 1.86 1.65
C VAL A 300 3.35 2.61 0.50
N LEU A 301 2.64 3.69 0.80
CA LEU A 301 1.99 4.55 -0.19
C LEU A 301 2.96 5.49 -0.91
N ARG A 302 4.23 5.53 -0.47
CA ARG A 302 5.30 6.36 -1.06
C ARG A 302 4.94 7.86 -1.10
N PRO A 303 4.51 8.48 0.02
CA PRO A 303 4.22 9.91 0.05
C PRO A 303 5.46 10.73 -0.34
N HIS A 304 5.25 11.90 -0.93
CA HIS A 304 6.33 12.82 -1.28
C HIS A 304 6.90 13.52 -0.04
N ALA A 305 6.02 13.87 0.90
CA ALA A 305 6.40 14.47 2.17
C ALA A 305 5.35 14.18 3.24
N TRP A 306 5.82 14.13 4.49
CA TRP A 306 4.97 14.26 5.66
C TRP A 306 5.50 15.33 6.60
N LEU A 307 4.62 15.99 7.34
CA LEU A 307 4.98 17.00 8.35
C LEU A 307 4.22 16.77 9.64
N MET A 308 4.88 16.98 10.78
CA MET A 308 4.23 17.00 12.09
C MET A 308 3.80 18.43 12.42
N VAL A 309 2.50 18.64 12.56
CA VAL A 309 1.90 19.91 12.98
C VAL A 309 1.09 19.65 14.25
N GLY A 310 1.68 19.99 15.39
CA GLY A 310 1.09 19.72 16.69
C GLY A 310 1.55 20.68 17.76
N HIS A 311 1.06 20.48 18.98
CA HIS A 311 1.53 21.26 20.13
C HIS A 311 2.78 20.62 20.73
N CYS A 312 3.63 21.46 21.31
CA CYS A 312 4.77 21.06 22.14
C CYS A 312 4.91 21.99 23.34
N ALA A 313 5.65 21.56 24.36
CA ALA A 313 6.01 22.42 25.48
C ALA A 313 7.23 23.28 25.12
N GLY A 314 7.17 24.58 25.40
CA GLY A 314 8.33 25.46 25.38
C GLY A 314 9.19 25.21 26.62
N LEU A 315 10.48 24.95 26.44
CA LEU A 315 11.42 24.66 27.53
C LEU A 315 12.32 25.85 27.87
N ARG A 316 12.29 26.93 27.07
CA ARG A 316 13.08 28.14 27.29
C ARG A 316 12.21 29.27 27.79
N ASN A 317 12.72 30.03 28.77
CA ASN A 317 12.02 31.18 29.36
C ASN A 317 11.68 32.29 28.35
N SER A 318 12.39 32.36 27.24
CA SER A 318 12.11 33.33 26.17
C SER A 318 10.94 32.92 25.27
N GLN A 319 10.50 31.66 25.33
CA GLN A 319 9.38 31.17 24.51
C GLN A 319 8.05 31.61 25.11
N ARG A 320 7.15 32.03 24.24
CA ARG A 320 5.78 32.44 24.57
C ARG A 320 4.78 31.43 24.01
N LEU A 321 3.60 31.37 24.62
CA LEU A 321 2.51 30.58 24.08
C LEU A 321 2.16 31.08 22.67
N GLY A 322 2.14 30.16 21.70
CA GLY A 322 1.92 30.48 20.29
C GLY A 322 3.20 30.61 19.45
N ASP A 323 4.39 30.61 20.06
CA ASP A 323 5.63 30.55 19.31
C ASP A 323 5.77 29.22 18.56
N TYR A 324 6.30 29.27 17.33
CA TYR A 324 6.60 28.08 16.53
C TYR A 324 8.00 27.53 16.86
N VAL A 325 8.12 26.20 16.80
CA VAL A 325 9.40 25.50 16.92
C VAL A 325 9.66 24.74 15.63
N LEU A 326 10.75 25.10 14.95
CA LEU A 326 11.31 24.31 13.84
C LEU A 326 12.42 23.42 14.39
N ALA A 327 12.20 22.11 14.42
CA ALA A 327 13.20 21.16 14.91
C ALA A 327 14.36 21.03 13.92
N HIS A 328 15.60 21.10 14.41
CA HIS A 328 16.82 21.01 13.58
C HIS A 328 17.88 20.01 14.08
N GLY A 329 17.55 19.20 15.09
CA GLY A 329 18.50 18.33 15.81
C GLY A 329 18.80 18.81 17.22
#